data_AF-A0A0P4W7V1-F1
#
_entry.id   AF-A0A0P4W7V1-F1
#
_cell.length_a   1.000
_cell.length_b   1.000
_cell.length_c   1.000
_cell.angle_alpha   90.00
_cell.angle_beta   90.00
_cell.angle_gamma   90.00
#
_symmetry.space_group_name_H-M   'P 1'
#
loop_
_entity.id
_entity.type
_entity.pdbx_description
1 polymer ?
#
loop_
_entity_poly.entity_id
_entity_poly.type
_entity_poly.pdbx_seq_one_letter_code
_entity_poly.pdbx_strand_id
1 'polypeptide(L)'
;MLNVNTRNAFAESRPAVAESQLEVAVRAGVAAVDSLAALEQTLVQNNNFLQRGTPASNHVHQSRIRQSARDMDKRAWTIVMASSNVMQSEGLTRSQGGLGLRNVRVSETSLRDQCPPKVTCGDPSRRYRTADGSCNNLQNPEFGKSNTPVQRILPPIYNDGLAAFRINGVDGSPLPNVRKISSSIMVDINEPDPTFTLSVMQWAQFMDHDFAHIPFPSLENGQGIDCCPKDPNAQLHPRCQPIDISGDPFFSKFQTKCMNFVRSMLAVGPGEACTFGFAEQLNQLTHWIDGSNVYGSDDEEQRAVRSFQGGLLKTSRGNLLPFNPNQGGECEAELRGAECFLAGESRR
;
A
#
# COMPACT_ATOMS: atom_id res chain seq x y z
N MET A 1 -15.58 12.94 -3.22
CA MET A 1 -16.04 11.53 -3.30
C MET A 1 -17.32 11.53 -4.09
N LEU A 2 -17.44 10.65 -5.09
CA LEU A 2 -18.64 10.60 -5.91
C LEU A 2 -19.83 10.26 -5.00
N ASN A 3 -20.80 11.15 -5.00
CA ASN A 3 -22.10 11.03 -4.35
C ASN A 3 -22.96 10.00 -5.12
N VAL A 4 -22.47 8.77 -5.27
CA VAL A 4 -23.10 7.74 -6.10
C VAL A 4 -23.83 6.77 -5.20
N ASN A 5 -25.14 6.99 -5.03
CA ASN A 5 -26.26 6.02 -5.04
C ASN A 5 -26.12 4.58 -4.49
N THR A 6 -25.04 4.19 -3.82
CA THR A 6 -24.86 2.89 -3.14
C THR A 6 -25.15 2.96 -1.65
N ARG A 7 -25.43 4.16 -1.11
CA ARG A 7 -25.68 4.36 0.33
C ARG A 7 -26.83 3.52 0.86
N ASN A 8 -27.90 3.25 0.10
CA ASN A 8 -29.08 2.63 0.72
C ASN A 8 -28.96 1.10 0.92
N ALA A 9 -28.16 0.38 0.13
CA ALA A 9 -28.06 -1.08 0.25
C ALA A 9 -27.05 -1.55 1.31
N PHE A 10 -26.07 -0.70 1.63
CA PHE A 10 -24.97 -1.02 2.56
C PHE A 10 -24.79 0.07 3.63
N ALA A 11 -25.83 0.86 3.91
CA ALA A 11 -25.81 1.82 5.00
C ALA A 11 -25.80 1.10 6.35
N GLU A 12 -24.87 1.50 7.19
CA GLU A 12 -24.88 1.19 8.61
C GLU A 12 -25.07 2.50 9.38
N SER A 13 -25.84 2.46 10.46
CA SER A 13 -26.08 3.64 11.29
C SER A 13 -24.80 4.06 12.03
N ARG A 14 -24.66 5.36 12.34
CA ARG A 14 -23.56 5.84 13.21
C ARG A 14 -23.71 5.17 14.59
N PRO A 15 -22.73 4.39 15.07
CA PRO A 15 -22.81 3.78 16.38
C PRO A 15 -22.82 4.85 17.47
N ALA A 16 -23.56 4.60 18.55
CA ALA A 16 -23.65 5.50 19.70
C ALA A 16 -22.39 5.38 20.56
N VAL A 17 -21.30 6.02 20.12
CA VAL A 17 -20.02 6.07 20.85
C VAL A 17 -19.88 7.45 21.49
N ALA A 18 -19.65 7.47 22.80
CA ALA A 18 -19.41 8.72 23.53
C ALA A 18 -18.08 9.35 23.11
N GLU A 19 -18.01 10.69 23.13
CA GLU A 19 -16.79 11.44 22.79
C GLU A 19 -15.60 11.03 23.68
N SER A 20 -15.85 10.78 24.97
CA SER A 20 -14.83 10.29 25.89
C SER A 20 -14.22 8.94 25.48
N GLN A 21 -15.03 8.05 24.89
CA GLN A 21 -14.56 6.75 24.40
C GLN A 21 -13.79 6.88 23.09
N LEU A 22 -14.22 7.79 22.20
CA LEU A 22 -13.42 8.13 21.02
C LEU A 22 -12.03 8.63 21.41
N GLU A 23 -11.92 9.50 22.41
CA GLU A 23 -10.63 10.01 22.87
C GLU A 23 -9.75 8.94 23.56
N VAL A 24 -10.35 7.94 24.23
CA VAL A 24 -9.60 6.77 24.72
C VAL A 24 -9.02 5.98 23.55
N ALA A 25 -9.83 5.73 22.53
CA ALA A 25 -9.41 4.99 21.36
C ALA A 25 -8.37 5.72 20.52
N VAL A 26 -8.45 7.05 20.43
CA VAL A 26 -7.41 7.89 19.84
C VAL A 26 -6.07 7.64 20.52
N ARG A 27 -6.02 7.71 21.86
CA ARG A 27 -4.78 7.45 22.61
C ARG A 27 -4.24 6.05 22.36
N ALA A 28 -5.13 5.05 22.28
CA ALA A 28 -4.74 3.67 21.95
C ALA A 28 -4.16 3.56 20.53
N GLY A 29 -4.73 4.29 19.55
CA GLY A 29 -4.22 4.35 18.18
C GLY A 29 -2.81 4.91 18.10
N VAL A 30 -2.55 6.03 18.79
CA VAL A 30 -1.21 6.65 18.86
C VAL A 30 -0.22 5.70 19.53
N ALA A 31 -0.59 5.13 20.69
CA ALA A 31 0.26 4.19 21.42
C ALA A 31 0.61 2.94 20.60
N ALA A 32 -0.31 2.46 19.74
CA ALA A 32 -0.05 1.34 18.85
C ALA A 32 1.00 1.67 17.77
N VAL A 33 1.03 2.90 17.25
CA VAL A 33 2.06 3.35 16.30
C VAL A 33 3.40 3.54 16.99
N ASP A 34 3.43 4.13 18.19
CA ASP A 34 4.65 4.27 18.97
C ASP A 34 5.26 2.90 19.33
N SER A 35 4.41 1.95 19.71
CA SER A 35 4.81 0.57 19.98
C SER A 35 5.35 -0.13 18.73
N LEU A 36 4.76 0.13 17.56
CA LEU A 36 5.25 -0.38 16.29
C LEU A 36 6.64 0.19 15.95
N ALA A 37 6.83 1.50 16.13
CA ALA A 37 8.13 2.13 15.90
C ALA A 37 9.23 1.57 16.82
N ALA A 38 8.92 1.34 18.10
CA ALA A 38 9.84 0.71 19.04
C ALA A 38 10.19 -0.74 18.65
N LEU A 39 9.21 -1.50 18.15
CA LEU A 39 9.43 -2.84 17.61
C LEU A 39 10.33 -2.80 16.37
N GLU A 40 10.05 -1.92 15.40
CA GLU A 40 10.86 -1.77 14.19
C GLU A 40 12.32 -1.42 14.53
N GLN A 41 12.55 -0.53 15.49
CA GLN A 41 13.90 -0.21 15.99
C GLN A 41 14.59 -1.44 16.59
N THR A 42 13.86 -2.23 17.38
CA THR A 42 14.38 -3.48 17.97
C THR A 42 14.73 -4.51 16.89
N LEU A 43 13.90 -4.64 15.85
CA LEU A 43 14.17 -5.53 14.71
C LEU A 43 15.44 -5.10 13.96
N VAL A 44 15.61 -3.80 13.73
CA VAL A 44 16.82 -3.25 13.10
C VAL A 44 18.06 -3.51 13.96
N GLN A 45 18.02 -3.22 15.26
CA GLN A 45 19.15 -3.42 16.18
C GLN A 45 19.59 -4.89 16.26
N ASN A 46 18.63 -5.81 16.18
CA ASN A 46 18.89 -7.25 16.25
C ASN A 46 19.23 -7.87 14.88
N ASN A 47 19.29 -7.09 13.80
CA ASN A 47 19.44 -7.58 12.42
C ASN A 47 18.35 -8.56 11.98
N ASN A 48 17.13 -8.40 12.51
CA ASN A 48 15.95 -9.20 12.19
C ASN A 48 15.18 -8.58 11.04
N PHE A 49 15.76 -8.68 9.83
CA PHE A 49 15.16 -8.21 8.58
C PHE A 49 15.59 -9.10 7.42
N LEU A 50 14.91 -8.92 6.27
CA LEU A 50 15.18 -9.73 5.09
C LEU A 50 16.64 -9.60 4.65
N GLN A 51 17.29 -10.75 4.50
CA GLN A 51 18.67 -10.81 4.03
C GLN A 51 18.75 -10.46 2.55
N ARG A 52 19.76 -9.65 2.19
CA ARG A 52 20.04 -9.27 0.79
C ARG A 52 20.26 -10.51 -0.09
N GLY A 53 19.86 -10.40 -1.35
CA GLY A 53 20.03 -11.47 -2.35
C GLY A 53 19.00 -12.62 -2.22
N THR A 54 18.03 -12.50 -1.32
CA THR A 54 16.87 -13.40 -1.29
C THR A 54 15.77 -12.91 -2.22
N PRO A 55 14.91 -13.79 -2.79
CA PRO A 55 13.78 -13.36 -3.60
C PRO A 55 12.85 -12.37 -2.87
N ALA A 56 12.65 -12.57 -1.56
CA ALA A 56 11.84 -11.67 -0.74
C ALA A 56 12.48 -10.28 -0.60
N SER A 57 13.79 -10.20 -0.33
CA SER A 57 14.51 -8.94 -0.27
C SER A 57 14.47 -8.21 -1.63
N ASN A 58 14.69 -8.93 -2.73
CA ASN A 58 14.63 -8.35 -4.08
C ASN A 58 13.25 -7.75 -4.40
N HIS A 59 12.16 -8.42 -3.99
CA HIS A 59 10.80 -7.90 -4.19
C HIS A 59 10.56 -6.57 -3.46
N VAL A 60 11.08 -6.44 -2.23
CA VAL A 60 11.01 -5.18 -1.47
C VAL A 60 11.81 -4.07 -2.16
N HIS A 61 13.03 -4.40 -2.59
CA HIS A 61 13.95 -3.46 -3.20
C HIS A 61 13.43 -2.91 -4.54
N GLN A 62 12.73 -3.71 -5.33
CA GLN A 62 12.08 -3.25 -6.58
C GLN A 62 10.90 -2.28 -6.35
N SER A 63 10.35 -2.23 -5.13
CA SER A 63 9.11 -1.49 -4.82
C SER A 63 9.40 -0.24 -4.00
N ARG A 64 10.14 0.73 -4.56
CA ARG A 64 10.49 1.99 -3.86
C ARG A 64 9.25 2.66 -3.26
N ILE A 65 9.36 2.98 -1.98
CA ILE A 65 8.32 3.66 -1.20
C ILE A 65 8.74 5.11 -0.99
N ARG A 66 7.86 6.05 -1.35
CA ARG A 66 8.08 7.47 -1.13
C ARG A 66 7.87 7.83 0.33
N GLN A 67 8.57 8.84 0.82
CA GLN A 67 8.41 9.27 2.22
C GLN A 67 6.96 9.70 2.51
N SER A 68 6.32 10.42 1.58
CA SER A 68 4.91 10.80 1.69
C SER A 68 3.96 9.61 1.81
N ALA A 69 4.26 8.48 1.17
CA ALA A 69 3.50 7.25 1.31
C ALA A 69 3.69 6.61 2.69
N ARG A 70 4.91 6.60 3.22
CA ARG A 70 5.20 6.13 4.59
C ARG A 70 4.44 6.97 5.62
N ASP A 71 4.43 8.29 5.44
CA ASP A 71 3.72 9.20 6.33
C ASP A 71 2.20 8.99 6.25
N MET A 72 1.66 8.77 5.05
CA MET A 72 0.24 8.44 4.86
C MET A 72 -0.13 7.10 5.51
N ASP A 73 0.71 6.08 5.40
CA ASP A 73 0.51 4.78 6.05
C ASP A 73 0.50 4.88 7.57
N LYS A 74 1.43 5.64 8.17
CA LYS A 74 1.46 5.89 9.62
C LYS A 74 0.16 6.57 10.10
N ARG A 75 -0.31 7.58 9.36
CA ARG A 75 -1.59 8.28 9.64
C ARG A 75 -2.78 7.32 9.60
N ALA A 76 -2.90 6.57 8.50
CA ALA A 76 -3.99 5.63 8.30
C ALA A 76 -3.96 4.49 9.33
N TRP A 77 -2.77 3.96 9.65
CA TRP A 77 -2.60 2.92 10.65
C TRP A 77 -3.02 3.39 12.05
N THR A 78 -2.69 4.62 12.44
CA THR A 78 -3.16 5.23 13.70
C THR A 78 -4.69 5.20 13.78
N ILE A 79 -5.38 5.60 12.71
CA ILE A 79 -6.85 5.65 12.65
C ILE A 79 -7.46 4.24 12.67
N VAL A 80 -6.86 3.27 11.97
CA VAL A 80 -7.34 1.88 11.96
C VAL A 80 -7.18 1.24 13.34
N MET A 81 -6.06 1.48 14.03
CA MET A 81 -5.84 0.98 15.39
C MET A 81 -6.81 1.61 16.39
N ALA A 82 -7.06 2.92 16.28
CA ALA A 82 -8.10 3.58 17.06
C ALA A 82 -9.50 3.00 16.77
N SER A 83 -9.81 2.75 15.50
CA SER A 83 -11.09 2.12 15.09
C SER A 83 -11.25 0.72 15.69
N SER A 84 -10.16 -0.07 15.72
CA SER A 84 -10.14 -1.39 16.36
C SER A 84 -10.36 -1.30 17.87
N ASN A 85 -9.76 -0.29 18.52
CA ASN A 85 -9.96 -0.07 19.94
C ASN A 85 -11.41 0.31 20.28
N VAL A 86 -12.02 1.26 19.56
CA VAL A 86 -13.45 1.60 19.74
C VAL A 86 -14.33 0.38 19.52
N MET A 87 -14.06 -0.38 18.46
CA MET A 87 -14.86 -1.57 18.15
C MET A 87 -14.82 -2.59 19.29
N GLN A 88 -13.66 -2.79 19.90
CA GLN A 88 -13.48 -3.72 21.02
C GLN A 88 -14.07 -3.18 22.34
N SER A 89 -13.83 -1.91 22.68
CA SER A 89 -14.28 -1.32 23.94
C SER A 89 -15.80 -1.19 24.02
N GLU A 90 -16.43 -0.85 22.89
CA GLU A 90 -17.89 -0.64 22.81
C GLU A 90 -18.64 -1.91 22.37
N GLY A 91 -17.94 -3.02 22.14
CA GLY A 91 -18.55 -4.29 21.71
C GLY A 91 -19.29 -4.20 20.37
N LEU A 92 -18.78 -3.39 19.45
CA LEU A 92 -19.41 -3.17 18.15
C LEU A 92 -19.32 -4.43 17.28
N THR A 93 -20.39 -4.73 16.54
CA THR A 93 -20.37 -5.77 15.50
C THR A 93 -19.43 -5.39 14.35
N ARG A 94 -19.07 -6.37 13.51
CA ARG A 94 -18.23 -6.14 12.31
C ARG A 94 -18.79 -5.06 11.39
N SER A 95 -20.13 -5.01 11.23
CA SER A 95 -20.80 -4.01 10.40
C SER A 95 -20.72 -2.62 11.05
N GLN A 96 -21.02 -2.53 12.35
CA GLN A 96 -20.94 -1.27 13.10
C GLN A 96 -19.50 -0.72 13.15
N GLY A 97 -18.50 -1.57 13.37
CA GLY A 97 -17.10 -1.19 13.36
C GLY A 97 -16.61 -0.80 11.96
N GLY A 98 -16.89 -1.62 10.95
CA GLY A 98 -16.45 -1.38 9.58
C GLY A 98 -17.18 -0.23 8.89
N LEU A 99 -18.50 -0.35 8.73
CA LEU A 99 -19.36 0.59 8.01
C LEU A 99 -19.90 1.70 8.91
N GLY A 100 -20.32 1.38 10.13
CA GLY A 100 -20.93 2.35 11.04
C GLY A 100 -19.96 3.45 11.47
N LEU A 101 -18.72 3.09 11.85
CA LEU A 101 -17.69 4.06 12.25
C LEU A 101 -17.25 4.97 11.10
N ARG A 102 -17.52 4.63 9.83
CA ARG A 102 -17.28 5.54 8.69
C ARG A 102 -18.13 6.81 8.76
N ASN A 103 -19.17 6.83 9.59
CA ASN A 103 -19.97 8.02 9.90
C ASN A 103 -19.43 8.84 11.09
N VAL A 104 -18.28 8.47 11.66
CA VAL A 104 -17.58 9.20 12.73
C VAL A 104 -16.34 9.87 12.14
N ARG A 105 -16.30 11.21 12.20
CA ARG A 105 -15.22 12.00 11.62
C ARG A 105 -14.01 12.03 12.54
N VAL A 106 -12.84 11.70 12.01
CA VAL A 106 -11.56 11.79 12.73
C VAL A 106 -11.19 13.26 12.96
N SER A 107 -11.62 14.16 12.07
CA SER A 107 -11.40 15.60 12.20
C SER A 107 -12.08 16.24 13.43
N GLU A 108 -13.01 15.52 14.05
CA GLU A 108 -13.75 15.96 15.24
C GLU A 108 -13.12 15.42 16.54
N THR A 109 -11.96 14.77 16.47
CA THR A 109 -11.22 14.23 17.62
C THR A 109 -9.81 14.80 17.70
N SER A 110 -9.05 14.41 18.71
CA SER A 110 -7.62 14.75 18.81
C SER A 110 -6.73 14.12 17.71
N LEU A 111 -7.25 13.20 16.88
CA LEU A 111 -6.56 12.71 15.66
C LEU A 111 -6.76 13.58 14.43
N ARG A 112 -7.40 14.76 14.53
CA ARG A 112 -7.63 15.64 13.37
C ARG A 112 -6.39 15.91 12.53
N ASP A 113 -5.21 15.96 13.16
CA ASP A 113 -3.94 16.23 12.49
C ASP A 113 -3.41 15.02 11.72
N GLN A 114 -3.99 13.83 11.90
CA GLN A 114 -3.75 12.65 11.05
C GLN A 114 -4.48 12.77 9.71
N CYS A 115 -5.56 13.56 9.63
CA CYS A 115 -6.28 13.76 8.38
C CYS A 115 -5.41 14.52 7.37
N PRO A 116 -5.33 14.06 6.11
CA PRO A 116 -4.63 14.79 5.08
C PRO A 116 -5.29 16.16 4.86
N PRO A 117 -4.49 17.21 4.57
CA PRO A 117 -5.04 18.52 4.28
C PRO A 117 -5.88 18.48 3.01
N LYS A 118 -6.87 19.37 2.92
CA LYS A 118 -7.65 19.54 1.68
C LYS A 118 -6.78 20.25 0.63
N VAL A 119 -6.78 19.75 -0.59
CA VAL A 119 -6.17 20.39 -1.75
C VAL A 119 -7.01 21.59 -2.16
N THR A 120 -6.31 22.70 -2.35
CA THR A 120 -6.84 23.91 -2.96
C THR A 120 -6.25 24.05 -4.35
N CYS A 121 -7.10 24.17 -5.36
CA CYS A 121 -6.63 24.40 -6.71
C CYS A 121 -6.23 25.86 -6.90
N GLY A 122 -5.10 26.04 -7.60
CA GLY A 122 -4.68 27.35 -8.09
C GLY A 122 -5.54 27.80 -9.27
N ASP A 123 -4.93 28.57 -10.17
CA ASP A 123 -5.56 29.06 -11.39
C ASP A 123 -6.19 27.91 -12.22
N PRO A 124 -7.52 27.90 -12.42
CA PRO A 124 -8.22 26.90 -13.24
C PRO A 124 -7.81 26.92 -14.72
N SER A 125 -7.17 27.99 -15.20
CA SER A 125 -6.69 28.13 -16.57
C SER A 125 -5.32 27.48 -16.83
N ARG A 126 -4.74 26.82 -15.82
CA ARG A 126 -3.49 26.06 -15.96
C ARG A 126 -3.57 25.06 -17.10
N ARG A 127 -2.61 25.14 -18.01
CA ARG A 127 -2.53 24.29 -19.21
C ARG A 127 -2.06 22.87 -18.94
N TYR A 128 -1.30 22.65 -17.87
CA TYR A 128 -0.61 21.38 -17.58
C TYR A 128 -1.09 20.77 -16.27
N ARG A 129 -1.04 19.43 -16.21
CA ARG A 129 -1.39 18.63 -15.03
C ARG A 129 -0.38 18.89 -13.90
N THR A 130 -0.82 18.73 -12.65
CA THR A 130 0.11 18.67 -11.51
C THR A 130 0.79 17.30 -11.49
N ALA A 131 1.99 17.22 -10.93
CA ALA A 131 2.76 15.98 -10.87
C ALA A 131 2.09 14.90 -10.00
N ASP A 132 1.31 15.32 -8.99
CA ASP A 132 0.59 14.42 -8.10
C ASP A 132 -0.83 14.06 -8.58
N GLY A 133 -1.25 14.54 -9.75
CA GLY A 133 -2.58 14.27 -10.30
C GLY A 133 -3.74 15.01 -9.63
N SER A 134 -3.47 15.88 -8.65
CA SER A 134 -4.47 16.74 -8.02
C SER A 134 -5.04 17.79 -8.99
N CYS A 135 -6.19 18.38 -8.64
CA CYS A 135 -6.86 19.43 -9.40
C CYS A 135 -7.28 19.07 -10.83
N ASN A 136 -7.23 17.80 -11.22
CA ASN A 136 -7.82 17.31 -12.46
C ASN A 136 -9.35 17.48 -12.45
N ASN A 137 -9.98 17.20 -11.31
CA ASN A 137 -11.39 17.53 -11.06
C ASN A 137 -11.49 18.78 -10.16
N LEU A 138 -11.94 19.91 -10.71
CA LEU A 138 -12.00 21.19 -9.97
C LEU A 138 -12.99 21.20 -8.81
N GLN A 139 -14.04 20.36 -8.85
CA GLN A 139 -15.01 20.24 -7.77
C GLN A 139 -14.53 19.30 -6.66
N ASN A 140 -13.74 18.30 -7.01
CA ASN A 140 -13.14 17.33 -6.10
C ASN A 140 -11.63 17.23 -6.39
N PRO A 141 -10.82 18.22 -5.94
CA PRO A 141 -9.41 18.34 -6.31
C PRO A 141 -8.54 17.12 -6.01
N GLU A 142 -8.99 16.24 -5.12
CA GLU A 142 -8.28 15.06 -4.64
C GLU A 142 -8.50 13.83 -5.52
N PHE A 143 -9.45 13.88 -6.46
CA PHE A 143 -9.73 12.74 -7.32
C PHE A 143 -8.52 12.41 -8.18
N GLY A 144 -8.13 11.15 -8.11
CA GLY A 144 -6.99 10.60 -8.82
C GLY A 144 -5.63 11.10 -8.35
N LYS A 145 -5.58 11.86 -7.24
CA LYS A 145 -4.32 12.31 -6.66
C LYS A 145 -3.51 11.13 -6.11
N SER A 146 -2.19 11.21 -6.22
CA SER A 146 -1.27 10.24 -5.64
C SER A 146 -1.26 10.27 -4.11
N ASN A 147 -0.85 9.14 -3.52
CA ASN A 147 -0.90 8.88 -2.08
C ASN A 147 -2.31 8.98 -1.48
N THR A 148 -3.31 8.45 -2.18
CA THR A 148 -4.71 8.40 -1.70
C THR A 148 -5.24 6.97 -1.72
N PRO A 149 -6.34 6.67 -1.01
CA PRO A 149 -6.99 5.37 -1.06
C PRO A 149 -7.42 4.95 -2.48
N VAL A 150 -7.27 3.66 -2.79
CA VAL A 150 -7.96 3.06 -3.94
C VAL A 150 -9.48 3.19 -3.77
N GLN A 151 -10.21 3.38 -4.88
CA GLN A 151 -11.66 3.47 -4.83
C GLN A 151 -12.28 2.08 -4.63
N ARG A 152 -13.21 1.98 -3.67
CA ARG A 152 -14.05 0.79 -3.50
C ARG A 152 -15.30 0.85 -4.36
N ILE A 153 -15.52 -0.19 -5.18
CA ILE A 153 -16.78 -0.43 -5.89
C ILE A 153 -17.80 -1.11 -4.97
N LEU A 154 -17.32 -1.96 -4.04
CA LEU A 154 -18.11 -2.66 -3.02
C LEU A 154 -17.49 -2.48 -1.64
N PRO A 155 -18.29 -2.55 -0.54
CA PRO A 155 -17.76 -2.61 0.82
C PRO A 155 -16.70 -3.70 1.01
N PRO A 156 -15.66 -3.48 1.82
CA PRO A 156 -14.67 -4.50 2.09
C PRO A 156 -15.21 -5.59 3.01
N ILE A 157 -14.62 -6.78 2.91
CA ILE A 157 -14.92 -7.92 3.78
C ILE A 157 -13.63 -8.32 4.50
N TYR A 158 -13.49 -7.83 5.73
CA TYR A 158 -12.44 -8.24 6.67
C TYR A 158 -13.01 -9.18 7.73
N ASN A 159 -12.17 -10.06 8.29
CA ASN A 159 -12.61 -11.01 9.31
C ASN A 159 -13.13 -10.32 10.58
N ASP A 160 -12.52 -9.21 10.95
CA ASP A 160 -12.90 -8.34 12.06
C ASP A 160 -13.78 -7.16 11.61
N GLY A 161 -14.11 -7.05 10.31
CA GLY A 161 -14.80 -5.89 9.74
C GLY A 161 -13.93 -4.64 9.57
N LEU A 162 -12.66 -4.67 9.99
CA LEU A 162 -11.76 -3.51 9.97
C LEU A 162 -10.53 -3.73 9.11
N ALA A 163 -9.70 -4.72 9.45
CA ALA A 163 -8.42 -4.91 8.81
C ALA A 163 -7.94 -6.37 8.79
N ALA A 164 -8.39 -7.27 9.66
CA ALA A 164 -7.91 -8.65 9.66
C ALA A 164 -8.28 -9.38 8.36
N PHE A 165 -7.33 -10.11 7.76
CA PHE A 165 -7.61 -10.94 6.59
C PHE A 165 -8.76 -11.89 6.87
N ARG A 166 -9.66 -12.02 5.90
CA ARG A 166 -10.71 -13.03 5.94
C ARG A 166 -10.07 -14.41 6.02
N ILE A 167 -10.54 -15.24 6.96
CA ILE A 167 -10.02 -16.60 7.19
C ILE A 167 -11.08 -17.68 6.97
N ASN A 168 -12.36 -17.32 6.86
CA ASN A 168 -13.46 -18.24 6.62
C ASN A 168 -14.22 -17.93 5.32
N GLY A 169 -14.69 -18.99 4.67
CA GLY A 169 -15.66 -18.98 3.56
C GLY A 169 -17.06 -18.52 3.99
N VAL A 170 -17.97 -18.40 3.02
CA VAL A 170 -19.38 -18.02 3.27
C VAL A 170 -20.10 -19.09 4.11
N ASP A 171 -19.70 -20.35 3.95
CA ASP A 171 -20.19 -21.51 4.71
C ASP A 171 -19.52 -21.67 6.09
N GLY A 172 -18.62 -20.74 6.47
CA GLY A 172 -17.87 -20.79 7.72
C GLY A 172 -16.63 -21.69 7.68
N SER A 173 -16.39 -22.44 6.60
CA SER A 173 -15.19 -23.29 6.47
C SER A 173 -13.91 -22.44 6.39
N PRO A 174 -12.74 -22.94 6.85
CA PRO A 174 -11.47 -22.22 6.66
C PRO A 174 -11.16 -22.02 5.18
N LEU A 175 -10.66 -20.84 4.82
CA LEU A 175 -10.20 -20.58 3.45
C LEU A 175 -9.00 -21.45 3.10
N PRO A 176 -8.94 -21.99 1.86
CA PRO A 176 -7.80 -22.76 1.43
C PRO A 176 -6.55 -21.88 1.37
N ASN A 177 -5.41 -22.48 1.73
CA ASN A 177 -4.11 -21.84 1.61
C ASN A 177 -3.84 -21.40 0.16
N VAL A 178 -3.40 -20.16 -0.03
CA VAL A 178 -3.20 -19.56 -1.37
C VAL A 178 -2.17 -20.29 -2.21
N ARG A 179 -1.11 -20.87 -1.61
CA ARG A 179 -0.13 -21.68 -2.33
C ARG A 179 -0.73 -22.99 -2.79
N LYS A 180 -1.59 -23.63 -1.97
CA LYS A 180 -2.32 -24.82 -2.37
C LYS A 180 -3.19 -24.55 -3.60
N ILE A 181 -3.95 -23.44 -3.59
CA ILE A 181 -4.74 -23.01 -4.75
C ILE A 181 -3.85 -22.84 -5.99
N SER A 182 -2.75 -22.09 -5.87
CA SER A 182 -1.79 -21.88 -6.97
C SER A 182 -1.29 -23.21 -7.53
N SER A 183 -0.82 -24.13 -6.68
CA SER A 183 -0.27 -25.42 -7.12
C SER A 183 -1.33 -26.40 -7.68
N SER A 184 -2.60 -26.26 -7.31
CA SER A 184 -3.67 -27.17 -7.73
C SER A 184 -4.46 -26.67 -8.93
N ILE A 185 -4.52 -25.35 -9.17
CA ILE A 185 -5.35 -24.74 -10.21
C ILE A 185 -4.50 -24.10 -11.32
N MET A 186 -3.39 -23.45 -10.97
CA MET A 186 -2.51 -22.80 -11.95
C MET A 186 -1.50 -23.83 -12.47
N VAL A 187 -1.90 -24.60 -13.47
CA VAL A 187 -1.04 -25.57 -14.16
C VAL A 187 -0.14 -24.86 -15.16
N ASP A 188 1.14 -25.23 -15.15
CA ASP A 188 2.12 -24.78 -16.15
C ASP A 188 1.94 -25.60 -17.43
N ILE A 189 1.51 -24.94 -18.50
CA ILE A 189 1.31 -25.52 -19.83
C ILE A 189 2.04 -24.68 -20.86
N ASN A 190 2.75 -25.36 -21.77
CA ASN A 190 3.39 -24.70 -22.89
C ASN A 190 2.41 -24.52 -24.05
N GLU A 191 1.59 -23.47 -23.97
CA GLU A 191 0.59 -23.13 -24.99
C GLU A 191 0.74 -21.66 -25.41
N PRO A 192 1.59 -21.37 -26.43
CA PRO A 192 1.78 -20.01 -26.92
C PRO A 192 0.50 -19.45 -27.56
N ASP A 193 0.20 -18.18 -27.29
CA ASP A 193 -0.94 -17.49 -27.90
C ASP A 193 -0.70 -17.24 -29.41
N PRO A 194 -1.58 -17.72 -30.31
CA PRO A 194 -1.39 -17.56 -31.76
C PRO A 194 -1.82 -16.18 -32.28
N THR A 195 -2.46 -15.36 -31.45
CA THR A 195 -3.08 -14.07 -31.83
C THR A 195 -2.30 -12.88 -31.27
N PHE A 196 -1.92 -12.94 -30.00
CA PHE A 196 -1.28 -11.83 -29.30
C PHE A 196 0.22 -12.01 -29.19
N THR A 197 0.96 -11.00 -29.62
CA THR A 197 2.41 -10.94 -29.35
C THR A 197 2.67 -10.57 -27.88
N LEU A 198 3.90 -10.82 -27.41
CA LEU A 198 4.36 -10.44 -26.07
C LEU A 198 4.18 -8.94 -25.77
N SER A 199 4.13 -8.08 -26.81
CA SER A 199 3.93 -6.63 -26.64
C SER A 199 2.62 -6.28 -25.93
N VAL A 200 1.57 -7.11 -26.04
CA VAL A 200 0.29 -6.87 -25.36
C VAL A 200 0.46 -6.97 -23.85
N MET A 201 1.13 -8.03 -23.37
CA MET A 201 1.43 -8.21 -21.95
C MET A 201 2.34 -7.08 -21.44
N GLN A 202 3.40 -6.75 -22.18
CA GLN A 202 4.34 -5.71 -21.78
C GLN A 202 3.69 -4.32 -21.73
N TRP A 203 2.83 -4.00 -22.69
CA TRP A 203 2.06 -2.76 -22.68
C TRP A 203 1.07 -2.71 -21.52
N ALA A 204 0.40 -3.83 -21.21
CA ALA A 204 -0.48 -3.90 -20.05
C ALA A 204 0.27 -3.61 -18.74
N GLN A 205 1.47 -4.17 -18.56
CA GLN A 205 2.32 -3.87 -17.41
C GLN A 205 2.78 -2.40 -17.39
N PHE A 206 3.19 -1.86 -18.54
CA PHE A 206 3.58 -0.45 -18.67
C PHE A 206 2.43 0.48 -18.24
N MET A 207 1.20 0.16 -18.66
CA MET A 207 0.00 0.90 -18.30
C MET A 207 -0.39 0.72 -16.82
N ASP A 208 -0.32 -0.50 -16.26
CA ASP A 208 -0.58 -0.75 -14.83
C ASP A 208 0.32 0.13 -13.95
N HIS A 209 1.60 0.22 -14.32
CA HIS A 209 2.58 1.06 -13.62
C HIS A 209 2.34 2.57 -13.82
N ASP A 210 1.38 2.99 -14.65
CA ASP A 210 1.01 4.40 -14.81
C ASP A 210 -0.06 4.86 -13.81
N PHE A 211 -0.91 3.95 -13.33
CA PHE A 211 -2.06 4.32 -12.50
C PHE A 211 -2.16 3.56 -11.18
N ALA A 212 -1.39 2.49 -10.96
CA ALA A 212 -1.48 1.68 -9.74
C ALA A 212 -0.11 1.23 -9.20
N HIS A 213 0.16 1.63 -7.96
CA HIS A 213 1.19 1.03 -7.12
C HIS A 213 0.67 0.98 -5.68
N ILE A 214 0.40 -0.23 -5.18
CA ILE A 214 0.00 -0.46 -3.79
C ILE A 214 1.23 -0.99 -3.03
N PRO A 215 2.05 -0.13 -2.40
CA PRO A 215 3.27 -0.57 -1.76
C PRO A 215 2.97 -1.34 -0.46
N PHE A 216 3.99 -2.02 0.06
CA PHE A 216 4.00 -2.64 1.39
C PHE A 216 5.15 -2.04 2.21
N PRO A 217 5.05 -1.94 3.54
CA PRO A 217 6.02 -1.25 4.35
C PRO A 217 7.37 -1.98 4.40
N SER A 218 8.42 -1.20 4.62
CA SER A 218 9.75 -1.65 5.03
C SER A 218 10.14 -0.92 6.32
N LEU A 219 11.14 -1.44 7.03
CA LEU A 219 11.67 -0.85 8.25
C LEU A 219 12.25 0.55 7.99
N GLU A 220 12.48 1.31 9.07
CA GLU A 220 12.97 2.69 9.01
C GLU A 220 14.33 2.82 8.28
N ASN A 221 15.19 1.81 8.37
CA ASN A 221 16.47 1.76 7.65
C ASN A 221 16.35 1.29 6.18
N GLY A 222 15.13 1.15 5.66
CA GLY A 222 14.84 0.68 4.30
C GLY A 222 14.93 -0.83 4.10
N GLN A 223 15.26 -1.62 5.13
CA GLN A 223 15.29 -3.08 5.02
C GLN A 223 13.88 -3.68 4.99
N GLY A 224 13.71 -4.78 4.26
CA GLY A 224 12.44 -5.48 4.19
C GLY A 224 12.08 -6.21 5.49
N ILE A 225 10.79 -6.23 5.81
CA ILE A 225 10.26 -6.93 6.98
C ILE A 225 10.33 -8.45 6.75
N ASP A 226 10.97 -9.16 7.68
CA ASP A 226 11.03 -10.64 7.67
C ASP A 226 9.84 -11.23 8.43
N CYS A 227 8.94 -11.86 7.70
CA CYS A 227 7.76 -12.57 8.18
C CYS A 227 7.97 -14.10 8.24
N CYS A 228 9.16 -14.57 7.85
CA CYS A 228 9.55 -15.97 7.90
C CYS A 228 10.87 -16.16 8.67
N PRO A 229 10.97 -15.62 9.90
CA PRO A 229 12.20 -15.72 10.67
C PRO A 229 12.55 -17.19 10.94
N LYS A 230 13.85 -17.49 10.99
CA LYS A 230 14.35 -18.84 11.31
C LYS A 230 14.04 -19.23 12.75
N ASP A 231 14.04 -18.25 13.67
CA ASP A 231 13.64 -18.45 15.05
C ASP A 231 12.11 -18.47 15.15
N PRO A 232 11.49 -19.60 15.52
CA PRO A 232 10.03 -19.70 15.67
C PRO A 232 9.48 -18.84 16.82
N ASN A 233 10.34 -18.38 17.74
CA ASN A 233 9.95 -17.50 18.84
C ASN A 233 10.15 -16.02 18.52
N ALA A 234 10.68 -15.68 17.34
CA ALA A 234 10.86 -14.30 16.94
C ALA A 234 9.52 -13.57 16.90
N GLN A 235 9.49 -12.38 17.48
CA GLN A 235 8.32 -11.52 17.41
C GLN A 235 8.10 -11.08 15.96
N LEU A 236 6.98 -11.49 15.38
CA LEU A 236 6.59 -11.07 14.04
C LEU A 236 6.12 -9.62 14.03
N HIS A 237 6.48 -8.92 12.96
CA HIS A 237 5.95 -7.59 12.70
C HIS A 237 4.41 -7.66 12.52
N PRO A 238 3.61 -6.73 13.07
CA PRO A 238 2.14 -6.75 12.95
C PRO A 238 1.60 -6.70 11.52
N ARG A 239 2.43 -6.30 10.56
CA ARG A 239 2.11 -6.32 9.11
C ARG A 239 2.42 -7.65 8.44
N CYS A 240 2.90 -8.65 9.15
CA CYS A 240 3.19 -9.97 8.59
C CYS A 240 1.92 -10.79 8.39
N GLN A 241 1.82 -11.44 7.24
CA GLN A 241 0.85 -12.49 6.97
C GLN A 241 1.53 -13.59 6.14
N PRO A 242 2.47 -14.34 6.74
CA PRO A 242 3.23 -15.34 6.01
C PRO A 242 2.33 -16.41 5.40
N ILE A 243 2.72 -16.91 4.22
CA ILE A 243 2.03 -18.00 3.56
C ILE A 243 2.71 -19.31 4.01
N ASP A 244 1.96 -20.14 4.73
CA ASP A 244 2.42 -21.48 5.09
C ASP A 244 2.55 -22.34 3.83
N ILE A 245 3.73 -22.89 3.60
CA ILE A 245 4.04 -23.79 2.48
C ILE A 245 4.61 -25.11 2.98
N SER A 246 4.34 -25.45 4.25
CA SER A 246 4.67 -26.75 4.83
C SER A 246 4.03 -27.87 4.01
N GLY A 247 4.85 -28.80 3.54
CA GLY A 247 4.39 -29.92 2.71
C GLY A 247 4.14 -29.57 1.24
N ASP A 248 4.48 -28.36 0.79
CA ASP A 248 4.44 -28.00 -0.63
C ASP A 248 5.39 -28.90 -1.45
N PRO A 249 4.94 -29.52 -2.57
CA PRO A 249 5.76 -30.47 -3.33
C PRO A 249 7.06 -29.90 -3.90
N PHE A 250 7.10 -28.60 -4.18
CA PHE A 250 8.30 -27.93 -4.70
C PHE A 250 9.18 -27.44 -3.55
N PHE A 251 8.63 -26.63 -2.64
CA PHE A 251 9.39 -25.97 -1.58
C PHE A 251 9.90 -26.92 -0.49
N SER A 252 9.23 -28.06 -0.27
CA SER A 252 9.70 -29.08 0.70
C SER A 252 11.07 -29.65 0.34
N LYS A 253 11.44 -29.68 -0.96
CA LYS A 253 12.76 -30.13 -1.43
C LYS A 253 13.89 -29.21 -0.97
N PHE A 254 13.56 -27.96 -0.63
CA PHE A 254 14.47 -26.93 -0.15
C PHE A 254 14.32 -26.66 1.35
N GLN A 255 13.54 -27.50 2.06
CA GLN A 255 13.22 -27.33 3.48
C GLN A 255 12.53 -25.99 3.82
N THR A 256 11.93 -25.33 2.83
CA THR A 256 11.22 -24.06 3.01
C THR A 256 9.78 -24.33 3.40
N LYS A 257 9.35 -23.74 4.53
CA LYS A 257 8.00 -23.90 5.09
C LYS A 257 7.17 -22.62 5.12
N CYS A 258 7.79 -21.49 4.77
CA CYS A 258 7.17 -20.17 4.84
C CYS A 258 7.54 -19.35 3.61
N MET A 259 6.56 -18.66 3.05
CA MET A 259 6.77 -17.64 2.02
C MET A 259 6.45 -16.27 2.60
N ASN A 260 7.43 -15.36 2.50
CA ASN A 260 7.36 -14.04 3.10
C ASN A 260 6.25 -13.21 2.44
N PHE A 261 5.36 -12.65 3.25
CA PHE A 261 4.29 -11.79 2.76
C PHE A 261 3.97 -10.72 3.79
N VAL A 262 4.07 -9.46 3.34
CA VAL A 262 3.83 -8.26 4.13
C VAL A 262 2.58 -7.57 3.58
N ARG A 263 1.72 -7.11 4.48
CA ARG A 263 0.49 -6.42 4.14
C ARG A 263 0.75 -5.08 3.48
N SER A 264 -0.07 -4.74 2.49
CA SER A 264 -0.07 -3.44 1.84
C SER A 264 -0.19 -2.27 2.83
N MET A 265 0.41 -1.15 2.45
CA MET A 265 0.28 0.14 3.12
C MET A 265 -1.13 0.69 2.98
N LEU A 266 -1.50 1.53 3.93
CA LEU A 266 -2.83 2.09 4.10
C LEU A 266 -2.86 3.57 3.78
N ALA A 267 -4.04 4.07 3.47
CA ALA A 267 -4.30 5.47 3.26
C ALA A 267 -5.60 5.89 3.94
N VAL A 268 -5.73 7.20 4.16
CA VAL A 268 -6.97 7.84 4.57
C VAL A 268 -7.22 9.02 3.63
N GLY A 269 -8.48 9.29 3.29
CA GLY A 269 -8.81 10.45 2.45
C GLY A 269 -8.94 11.74 3.27
N PRO A 270 -8.84 12.91 2.63
CA PRO A 270 -8.94 14.21 3.30
C PRO A 270 -10.38 14.58 3.66
N GLY A 271 -10.53 15.58 4.54
CA GLY A 271 -11.82 16.19 4.86
C GLY A 271 -12.84 15.15 5.33
N GLU A 272 -13.99 15.08 4.64
CA GLU A 272 -15.08 14.17 5.01
C GLU A 272 -14.77 12.68 4.77
N ALA A 273 -13.70 12.34 4.05
CA ALA A 273 -13.24 10.95 3.90
C ALA A 273 -12.40 10.48 5.10
N CYS A 274 -11.95 11.42 5.93
CA CYS A 274 -11.13 11.12 7.11
C CYS A 274 -12.03 10.67 8.25
N THR A 275 -12.35 9.38 8.23
CA THR A 275 -13.29 8.76 9.17
C THR A 275 -12.72 7.48 9.75
N PHE A 276 -13.20 7.10 10.93
CA PHE A 276 -12.91 5.81 11.54
C PHE A 276 -13.50 4.66 10.70
N GLY A 277 -13.07 3.43 10.95
CA GLY A 277 -13.59 2.23 10.30
C GLY A 277 -12.50 1.39 9.65
N PHE A 278 -12.86 0.73 8.56
CA PHE A 278 -11.98 -0.25 7.92
C PHE A 278 -10.74 0.37 7.24
N ALA A 279 -9.73 -0.48 7.05
CA ALA A 279 -8.49 -0.17 6.37
C ALA A 279 -8.70 0.04 4.86
N GLU A 280 -8.09 1.08 4.33
CA GLU A 280 -8.06 1.38 2.90
C GLU A 280 -6.63 1.31 2.38
N GLN A 281 -6.42 0.68 1.23
CA GLN A 281 -5.08 0.49 0.66
C GLN A 281 -4.62 1.76 -0.06
N LEU A 282 -3.36 2.12 0.15
CA LEU A 282 -2.71 3.27 -0.47
C LEU A 282 -2.41 2.97 -1.94
N ASN A 283 -2.80 3.88 -2.84
CA ASN A 283 -2.17 3.99 -4.15
C ASN A 283 -1.11 5.11 -4.10
N GLN A 284 0.15 4.75 -4.30
CA GLN A 284 1.24 5.71 -4.37
C GLN A 284 1.27 6.43 -5.72
N LEU A 285 0.66 5.96 -6.79
CA LEU A 285 0.67 6.68 -8.07
C LEU A 285 -0.50 7.62 -8.21
N THR A 286 -0.44 8.52 -9.21
CA THR A 286 -1.67 9.15 -9.72
C THR A 286 -2.62 8.04 -10.20
N HIS A 287 -3.93 8.27 -10.19
CA HIS A 287 -4.89 7.28 -10.72
C HIS A 287 -5.20 7.52 -12.21
N TRP A 288 -4.48 8.45 -12.83
CA TRP A 288 -4.71 8.87 -14.20
C TRP A 288 -3.77 8.13 -15.13
N ILE A 289 -4.19 7.95 -16.38
CA ILE A 289 -3.27 7.58 -17.46
C ILE A 289 -2.64 8.89 -17.95
N ASP A 290 -1.52 9.27 -17.36
CA ASP A 290 -0.85 10.55 -17.62
C ASP A 290 0.66 10.43 -17.84
N GLY A 291 1.19 9.21 -17.94
CA GLY A 291 2.61 8.94 -18.11
C GLY A 291 3.41 9.17 -16.83
N SER A 292 2.79 9.13 -15.65
CA SER A 292 3.48 9.16 -14.36
C SER A 292 4.54 8.05 -14.22
N ASN A 293 4.39 6.93 -14.94
CA ASN A 293 5.45 5.92 -15.00
C ASN A 293 6.76 6.43 -15.65
N VAL A 294 6.67 7.43 -16.51
CA VAL A 294 7.80 8.16 -17.13
C VAL A 294 8.16 9.41 -16.33
N TYR A 295 7.16 10.20 -15.93
CA TYR A 295 7.34 11.55 -15.42
C TYR A 295 7.35 11.66 -13.89
N GLY A 296 6.99 10.62 -13.15
CA GLY A 296 6.83 10.65 -11.70
C GLY A 296 5.41 10.98 -11.26
N SER A 297 5.09 10.62 -10.02
CA SER A 297 3.75 10.81 -9.41
C SER A 297 3.78 11.85 -8.28
N ASP A 298 4.83 12.64 -8.18
CA ASP A 298 4.95 13.85 -7.36
C ASP A 298 6.05 14.78 -7.91
N ASP A 299 6.15 15.98 -7.35
CA ASP A 299 7.11 16.97 -7.84
C ASP A 299 8.57 16.54 -7.61
N GLU A 300 8.87 15.72 -6.60
CA GLU A 300 10.23 15.25 -6.33
C GLU A 300 10.69 14.26 -7.40
N GLU A 301 9.87 13.25 -7.70
CA GLU A 301 10.09 12.28 -8.76
C GLU A 301 10.19 12.97 -10.13
N GLN A 302 9.29 13.93 -10.40
CA GLN A 302 9.30 14.68 -11.64
C GLN A 302 10.56 15.52 -11.80
N ARG A 303 11.07 16.14 -10.73
CA ARG A 303 12.36 16.83 -10.78
C ARG A 303 13.52 15.85 -10.94
N ALA A 304 13.45 14.67 -10.33
CA ALA A 304 14.51 13.68 -10.38
C ALA A 304 14.81 13.19 -11.80
N VAL A 305 13.78 13.05 -12.65
CA VAL A 305 13.92 12.58 -14.04
C VAL A 305 14.23 13.69 -15.06
N ARG A 306 14.10 14.97 -14.70
CA ARG A 306 14.28 16.10 -15.63
C ARG A 306 15.73 16.59 -15.71
N SER A 307 16.20 16.90 -16.92
CA SER A 307 17.52 17.53 -17.10
C SER A 307 17.50 19.04 -16.85
N PHE A 308 16.31 19.66 -16.93
CA PHE A 308 16.09 21.10 -16.93
C PHE A 308 16.79 21.86 -18.07
N GLN A 309 17.25 21.14 -19.10
CA GLN A 309 17.89 21.69 -20.27
C GLN A 309 17.04 21.41 -21.50
N GLY A 310 16.60 22.45 -22.20
CA GLY A 310 15.77 22.32 -23.41
C GLY A 310 14.43 21.61 -23.19
N GLY A 311 13.95 21.48 -21.95
CA GLY A 311 12.73 20.74 -21.62
C GLY A 311 12.88 19.21 -21.63
N LEU A 312 14.10 18.69 -21.64
CA LEU A 312 14.39 17.26 -21.77
C LEU A 312 14.34 16.50 -20.43
N LEU A 313 14.19 15.18 -20.54
CA LEU A 313 14.51 14.23 -19.46
C LEU A 313 16.01 13.96 -19.42
N LYS A 314 16.49 13.49 -18.27
CA LYS A 314 17.86 12.95 -18.14
C LYS A 314 17.96 11.66 -18.93
N THR A 315 19.15 11.39 -19.46
CA THR A 315 19.49 10.14 -20.14
C THR A 315 20.90 9.71 -19.74
N SER A 316 21.20 8.43 -19.90
CA SER A 316 22.56 7.91 -19.85
C SER A 316 23.12 7.70 -21.27
N ARG A 317 24.31 7.10 -21.37
CA ARG A 317 24.99 6.86 -22.65
C ARG A 317 24.09 6.06 -23.60
N GLY A 318 23.98 6.52 -24.85
CA GLY A 318 23.16 5.86 -25.86
C GLY A 318 21.67 6.19 -25.78
N ASN A 319 21.30 7.29 -25.10
CA ASN A 319 19.91 7.70 -24.88
C ASN A 319 19.08 6.66 -24.11
N LEU A 320 19.74 5.88 -23.26
CA LEU A 320 19.07 5.01 -22.30
C LEU A 320 18.55 5.82 -21.11
N LEU A 321 17.71 5.20 -20.28
CA LEU A 321 17.28 5.80 -19.02
C LEU A 321 18.50 6.19 -18.16
N PRO A 322 18.41 7.26 -17.37
CA PRO A 322 19.47 7.64 -16.43
C PRO A 322 19.64 6.54 -15.38
N PHE A 323 20.82 6.45 -14.76
CA PHE A 323 21.02 5.53 -13.63
C PHE A 323 20.51 6.14 -12.32
N ASN A 324 20.04 5.30 -11.41
CA ASN A 324 19.62 5.70 -10.07
C ASN A 324 20.87 6.07 -9.25
N PRO A 325 21.01 7.32 -8.79
CA PRO A 325 22.21 7.78 -8.07
C PRO A 325 22.34 7.15 -6.67
N ASN A 326 21.26 6.62 -6.11
CA ASN A 326 21.26 5.93 -4.82
C ASN A 326 21.67 4.46 -5.00
N GLN A 327 22.82 4.23 -5.64
CA GLN A 327 23.45 2.91 -5.78
C GLN A 327 23.39 2.17 -4.43
N GLY A 328 22.81 0.96 -4.41
CA GLY A 328 22.85 0.08 -3.23
C GLY A 328 21.53 -0.32 -2.56
N GLY A 329 20.38 0.21 -3.00
CA GLY A 329 19.12 0.05 -2.26
C GLY A 329 18.00 -0.73 -2.93
N GLU A 330 17.98 -0.88 -4.26
CA GLU A 330 16.70 -1.13 -4.96
C GLU A 330 16.74 -2.14 -6.12
N CYS A 331 17.87 -2.81 -6.39
CA CYS A 331 17.87 -3.77 -7.47
C CYS A 331 18.96 -4.85 -7.43
N GLU A 332 18.63 -6.01 -7.98
CA GLU A 332 19.51 -7.19 -8.09
C GLU A 332 20.71 -6.95 -9.02
N ALA A 333 20.63 -5.98 -9.92
CA ALA A 333 21.66 -5.71 -10.93
C ALA A 333 23.03 -5.40 -10.29
N GLU A 334 23.05 -4.84 -9.07
CA GLU A 334 24.29 -4.56 -8.32
C GLU A 334 25.07 -5.84 -7.99
N LEU A 335 24.39 -6.95 -7.65
CA LEU A 335 25.03 -8.25 -7.42
C LEU A 335 25.78 -8.75 -8.68
N ARG A 336 25.46 -8.18 -9.84
CA ARG A 336 26.08 -8.47 -11.14
C ARG A 336 26.92 -7.30 -11.67
N GLY A 337 27.20 -6.28 -10.85
CA GLY A 337 27.99 -5.10 -11.21
C GLY A 337 27.29 -4.12 -12.16
N ALA A 338 25.97 -4.20 -12.29
CA ALA A 338 25.16 -3.33 -13.13
C ALA A 338 24.37 -2.30 -12.30
N GLU A 339 24.19 -1.12 -12.86
CA GLU A 339 23.41 -0.03 -12.28
C GLU A 339 21.95 -0.10 -12.75
N CYS A 340 21.02 0.28 -11.88
CA CYS A 340 19.61 0.30 -12.23
C CYS A 340 19.19 1.64 -12.79
N PHE A 341 18.28 1.58 -13.76
CA PHE A 341 17.71 2.78 -14.35
C PHE A 341 16.90 3.56 -13.34
N LEU A 342 16.67 4.84 -13.67
CA LEU A 342 15.79 5.81 -13.03
C LEU A 342 14.70 6.22 -14.03
N ALA A 343 13.44 6.15 -13.62
CA ALA A 343 12.27 6.68 -14.31
C ALA A 343 11.24 7.18 -13.29
N GLY A 344 10.05 7.56 -13.75
CA GLY A 344 8.97 8.07 -12.91
C GLY A 344 8.44 7.05 -11.89
N GLU A 345 8.53 5.76 -12.19
CA GLU A 345 8.08 4.67 -11.32
C GLU A 345 9.20 3.64 -11.08
N SER A 346 9.20 2.96 -9.93
CA SER A 346 10.33 2.15 -9.45
C SER A 346 10.43 0.74 -10.03
N ARG A 347 9.31 0.17 -10.52
CA ARG A 347 9.21 -1.17 -11.11
C ARG A 347 9.36 -1.16 -12.65
N ARG A 348 9.97 -0.10 -13.18
CA ARG A 348 10.27 0.19 -14.60
C ARG A 348 11.12 -0.85 -15.33
#